data_AF-A0AAX3YV65-F1
#
_entry.id   AF-A0AAX3YV65-F1
#
_cell.length_a   1.000
_cell.length_b   1.000
_cell.length_c   1.000
_cell.angle_alpha   90.00
_cell.angle_beta   90.00
_cell.angle_gamma   90.00
#
_symmetry.space_group_name_H-M   'P 1'
#
loop_
_entity.id
_entity.type
_entity.pdbx_description
1 polymer ?
#
loop_
_entity_poly.entity_id
_entity_poly.type
_entity_poly.pdbx_seq_one_letter_code
_entity_poly.pdbx_strand_id
1 'polypeptide(L)'
;MKPTRTGADHTSAETDTREYQKLRRNRHTRQQIQAEYKSRGEAARFIQFAQAWIPYGGATDEDIFISFGMTRPRFIQKLRHSIVEVNLDAEAVRELADTYPCFRPTSNC
;
A
#
# COMPACT_ATOMS: atom_id res chain seq x y z
N MET A 1 -5.57 -68.64 -8.13
CA MET A 1 -4.83 -67.39 -8.47
C MET A 1 -5.56 -66.75 -9.65
N LYS A 2 -6.12 -65.53 -9.56
CA LYS A 2 -5.47 -64.21 -9.51
C LYS A 2 -6.43 -63.17 -8.89
N PRO A 3 -5.96 -62.11 -8.20
CA PRO A 3 -6.81 -60.98 -7.85
C PRO A 3 -6.81 -59.95 -8.99
N THR A 4 -8.00 -59.43 -9.30
CA THR A 4 -8.26 -58.35 -10.26
C THR A 4 -7.87 -57.02 -9.61
N ARG A 5 -6.93 -56.29 -10.23
CA ARG A 5 -6.55 -54.93 -9.85
C ARG A 5 -7.33 -53.95 -10.73
N THR A 6 -8.45 -53.42 -10.24
CA THR A 6 -9.07 -52.25 -10.86
C THR A 6 -9.70 -51.36 -9.81
N GLY A 7 -9.24 -50.11 -9.77
CA GLY A 7 -10.00 -48.98 -9.22
C GLY A 7 -9.25 -48.22 -8.14
N ALA A 8 -8.39 -47.28 -8.53
CA ALA A 8 -8.05 -46.11 -7.69
C ALA A 8 -7.13 -45.12 -8.43
N ASP A 9 -7.53 -44.50 -9.55
CA ASP A 9 -6.69 -43.46 -10.17
C ASP A 9 -7.43 -42.15 -10.56
N HIS A 10 -8.73 -42.03 -10.31
CA HIS A 10 -9.49 -40.85 -10.75
C HIS A 10 -9.66 -39.76 -9.68
N THR A 11 -9.59 -40.10 -8.39
CA THR A 11 -9.83 -39.16 -7.28
C THR A 11 -8.59 -38.34 -6.89
N SER A 12 -7.38 -38.83 -7.17
CA SER A 12 -6.12 -38.21 -6.73
C SER A 12 -5.81 -36.90 -7.51
N ALA A 13 -6.03 -36.90 -8.83
CA ALA A 13 -5.77 -35.74 -9.68
C ALA A 13 -6.78 -34.58 -9.45
N GLU A 14 -8.04 -34.89 -9.11
CA GLU A 14 -9.04 -33.88 -8.76
C GLU A 14 -8.79 -33.24 -7.38
N THR A 15 -8.31 -34.02 -6.40
CA THR A 15 -7.91 -33.46 -5.10
C THR A 15 -6.67 -32.57 -5.22
N ASP A 16 -5.70 -32.93 -6.06
CA ASP A 16 -4.49 -32.15 -6.29
C ASP A 16 -4.78 -30.80 -6.97
N THR A 17 -5.66 -30.80 -7.98
CA THR A 17 -6.06 -29.55 -8.66
C THR A 17 -6.88 -28.62 -7.76
N ARG A 18 -7.78 -29.15 -6.92
CA ARG A 18 -8.59 -28.34 -5.98
C ARG A 18 -7.76 -27.72 -4.86
N GLU A 19 -6.80 -28.46 -4.32
CA GLU A 19 -5.86 -27.96 -3.32
C GLU A 19 -4.88 -26.94 -3.92
N TYR A 20 -4.38 -27.18 -5.13
CA TYR A 20 -3.56 -26.22 -5.86
C TYR A 20 -4.30 -24.90 -6.13
N GLN A 21 -5.56 -24.96 -6.55
CA GLN A 21 -6.40 -23.77 -6.77
C GLN A 21 -6.65 -22.99 -5.48
N LYS A 22 -6.91 -23.68 -4.36
CA LYS A 22 -7.04 -23.06 -3.03
C LYS A 22 -5.75 -22.37 -2.61
N LEU A 23 -4.60 -23.02 -2.76
CA LEU A 23 -3.29 -22.44 -2.44
C LEU A 23 -3.01 -21.17 -3.25
N ARG A 24 -3.35 -21.16 -4.55
CA ARG A 24 -3.19 -19.98 -5.42
C ARG A 24 -4.08 -18.82 -5.00
N ARG A 25 -5.36 -19.09 -4.70
CA ARG A 25 -6.30 -18.07 -4.19
C ARG A 25 -5.84 -17.52 -2.84
N ASN A 26 -5.46 -18.40 -1.90
CA ASN A 26 -4.99 -18.00 -0.57
C ASN A 26 -3.68 -17.19 -0.62
N ARG A 27 -2.77 -17.53 -1.55
CA ARG A 27 -1.55 -16.75 -1.78
C ARG A 27 -1.89 -15.34 -2.25
N HIS A 28 -2.81 -15.20 -3.20
CA HIS A 28 -3.25 -13.90 -3.70
C HIS A 28 -3.91 -13.07 -2.59
N THR A 29 -4.82 -13.67 -1.82
CA THR A 29 -5.48 -13.00 -0.68
C THR A 29 -4.46 -12.57 0.38
N ARG A 30 -3.48 -13.42 0.73
CA ARG A 30 -2.41 -13.05 1.68
C ARG A 30 -1.52 -11.93 1.14
N GLN A 31 -1.18 -11.96 -0.15
CA GLN A 31 -0.38 -10.91 -0.79
C GLN A 31 -1.14 -9.58 -0.82
N GLN A 32 -2.44 -9.60 -1.11
CA GLN A 32 -3.29 -8.41 -1.06
C GLN A 32 -3.36 -7.82 0.35
N ILE A 33 -3.65 -8.65 1.35
CA ILE A 33 -3.69 -8.23 2.75
C ILE A 33 -2.33 -7.64 3.17
N GLN A 34 -1.21 -8.30 2.85
CA GLN A 34 0.12 -7.78 3.17
C GLN A 34 0.44 -6.47 2.44
N ALA A 35 0.06 -6.36 1.17
CA ALA A 35 0.25 -5.13 0.39
C ALA A 35 -0.58 -3.98 0.97
N GLU A 36 -1.80 -4.24 1.40
CA GLU A 36 -2.69 -3.27 2.05
C GLU A 36 -2.13 -2.82 3.40
N TYR A 37 -1.69 -3.75 4.25
CA TYR A 37 -1.02 -3.40 5.52
C TYR A 37 0.27 -2.59 5.30
N LYS A 38 1.06 -2.94 4.28
CA LYS A 38 2.26 -2.21 3.92
C LYS A 38 1.92 -0.80 3.42
N SER A 39 0.91 -0.67 2.56
CA SER A 39 0.42 0.62 2.05
C SER A 39 -0.03 1.53 3.18
N ARG A 40 -0.85 1.01 4.11
CA ARG A 40 -1.32 1.77 5.28
C ARG A 40 -0.17 2.22 6.20
N GLY A 41 0.83 1.37 6.39
CA GLY A 41 2.03 1.71 7.15
C GLY A 41 2.90 2.77 6.45
N GLU A 42 3.01 2.69 5.13
CA GLU A 42 3.68 3.70 4.30
C GLU A 42 2.94 5.04 4.35
N ALA A 43 1.60 5.00 4.28
CA ALA A 43 0.72 6.15 4.36
C ALA A 43 0.88 6.91 5.68
N ALA A 44 0.90 6.19 6.80
CA ALA A 44 1.14 6.78 8.11
C ALA A 44 2.52 7.47 8.20
N ARG A 45 3.56 6.89 7.58
CA ARG A 45 4.91 7.49 7.55
C ARG A 45 4.95 8.81 6.78
N PHE A 46 4.25 8.90 5.65
CA PHE A 46 4.16 10.16 4.89
C PHE A 46 3.52 11.27 5.71
N ILE A 47 2.40 10.96 6.38
CA ILE A 47 1.67 11.92 7.20
C ILE A 47 2.52 12.38 8.39
N GLN A 48 3.10 11.44 9.14
CA GLN A 48 3.93 11.76 10.31
C GLN A 48 5.14 12.60 9.93
N PHE A 49 5.81 12.26 8.83
CA PHE A 49 6.92 13.05 8.32
C PHE A 49 6.45 14.47 7.98
N ALA A 50 5.39 14.61 7.18
CA ALA A 50 4.90 15.92 6.79
C ALA A 50 4.50 16.79 8.00
N GLN A 51 3.87 16.19 9.02
CA GLN A 51 3.49 16.84 10.27
C GLN A 51 4.69 17.30 11.10
N ALA A 52 5.74 16.48 11.21
CA ALA A 52 6.96 16.84 11.92
C ALA A 52 7.64 18.07 11.32
N TRP A 53 7.45 18.30 10.02
CA TRP A 53 8.01 19.44 9.29
C TRP A 53 7.11 20.69 9.27
N ILE A 54 5.88 20.63 9.77
CA ILE A 54 4.97 21.79 9.81
C ILE A 54 5.59 22.99 10.56
N PRO A 55 6.20 22.83 11.76
CA PRO A 55 6.78 23.95 12.49
C PRO A 55 7.93 24.64 11.76
N TYR A 56 8.54 23.97 10.78
CA TYR A 56 9.68 24.47 9.99
C TYR A 56 9.26 25.01 8.61
N GLY A 57 7.96 25.07 8.32
CA GLY A 57 7.44 25.51 7.01
C GLY A 57 7.42 24.43 5.94
N GLY A 58 7.54 23.15 6.33
CA GLY A 58 7.50 22.00 5.45
C GLY A 58 8.88 21.44 5.09
N ALA A 59 8.90 20.17 4.68
CA ALA A 59 10.12 19.48 4.28
C ALA A 59 10.64 20.01 2.95
N THR A 60 11.96 20.16 2.85
CA THR A 60 12.63 20.56 1.61
C THR A 60 12.70 19.39 0.62
N ASP A 61 13.01 19.70 -0.63
CA ASP A 61 13.21 18.69 -1.68
C ASP A 61 14.32 17.69 -1.31
N GLU A 62 15.37 18.17 -0.62
CA GLU A 62 16.49 17.35 -0.15
C GLU A 62 16.07 16.44 1.01
N ASP A 63 15.33 16.96 2.01
CA ASP A 63 14.84 16.16 3.13
C ASP A 63 13.93 15.01 2.67
N ILE A 64 13.06 15.30 1.69
CA ILE A 64 12.16 14.32 1.08
C ILE A 64 12.97 13.27 0.31
N PHE A 65 13.99 13.70 -0.44
CA PHE A 65 14.84 12.79 -1.20
C PHE A 65 15.68 11.89 -0.29
N ILE A 66 16.25 12.43 0.79
CA ILE A 66 17.02 11.65 1.78
C ILE A 66 16.11 10.63 2.48
N SER A 67 14.90 11.05 2.86
CA SER A 67 14.02 10.21 3.69
C SER A 67 13.28 9.14 2.89
N PHE A 68 12.89 9.44 1.65
CA PHE A 68 12.03 8.57 0.84
C PHE A 68 12.59 8.22 -0.54
N GLY A 69 13.74 8.79 -0.94
CA GLY A 69 14.34 8.54 -2.25
C GLY A 69 13.50 9.03 -3.43
N MET A 70 12.63 10.03 -3.21
CA MET A 70 11.73 10.53 -4.24
C MET A 70 11.73 12.05 -4.33
N THR A 71 11.22 12.57 -5.45
CA THR A 71 11.07 14.00 -5.67
C THR A 71 9.88 14.56 -4.90
N ARG A 72 9.93 15.85 -4.55
CA ARG A 72 8.85 16.54 -3.84
C ARG A 72 7.48 16.44 -4.52
N PRO A 73 7.32 16.57 -5.85
CA PRO A 73 6.01 16.39 -6.49
C PRO A 73 5.44 14.99 -6.28
N ARG A 74 6.29 13.96 -6.36
CA ARG A 74 5.89 12.56 -6.12
C ARG A 74 5.52 12.32 -4.66
N PHE A 75 6.24 12.95 -3.73
CA PHE A 75 5.91 12.92 -2.31
C PHE A 75 4.56 13.57 -2.03
N ILE A 76 4.28 14.76 -2.59
CA ILE A 76 2.98 15.44 -2.40
C ILE A 76 1.84 14.59 -2.95
N GLN A 77 2.02 13.96 -4.12
CA GLN A 77 1.03 13.04 -4.67
C GLN A 77 0.76 11.85 -3.74
N LYS A 78 1.81 11.27 -3.16
CA LYS A 78 1.69 10.16 -2.20
C LYS A 78 1.03 10.60 -0.90
N LEU A 79 1.43 11.75 -0.34
CA LEU A 79 0.85 12.34 0.86
C LEU A 79 -0.67 12.55 0.73
N ARG A 80 -1.13 13.06 -0.43
CA ARG A 80 -2.57 13.19 -0.73
C ARG A 80 -3.30 11.85 -0.69
N HIS A 81 -2.73 10.82 -1.33
CA HIS A 81 -3.34 9.49 -1.34
C HIS A 81 -3.41 8.90 0.07
N SER A 82 -2.34 9.08 0.85
CA SER A 82 -2.23 8.62 2.24
C SER A 82 -3.25 9.27 3.17
N ILE A 83 -3.54 10.56 2.98
CA ILE A 83 -4.58 11.28 3.74
C ILE A 83 -5.96 10.64 3.53
N VAL A 84 -6.29 10.26 2.29
CA VAL A 84 -7.55 9.58 1.96
C VAL A 84 -7.58 8.16 2.52
N GLU A 85 -6.46 7.44 2.43
CA GLU A 85 -6.32 6.05 2.89
C GLU A 85 -6.45 5.92 4.42
N VAL A 86 -5.95 6.89 5.18
CA VAL A 86 -5.95 6.88 6.64
C VAL A 86 -7.16 7.60 7.25
N ASN A 87 -7.96 8.30 6.43
CA ASN A 87 -9.08 9.14 6.86
C ASN A 87 -8.64 10.16 7.93
N LEU A 88 -7.62 10.95 7.60
CA LEU A 88 -7.04 11.96 8.50
C LEU A 88 -8.06 13.07 8.79
N ASP A 89 -8.02 13.62 10.01
CA ASP A 89 -8.93 14.67 10.45
C ASP A 89 -8.79 15.95 9.61
N ALA A 90 -9.91 16.66 9.41
CA ALA A 90 -10.01 17.81 8.53
C ALA A 90 -9.10 18.97 8.95
N GLU A 91 -8.86 19.14 10.25
CA GLU A 91 -7.94 20.14 10.79
C GLU A 91 -6.49 19.84 10.39
N ALA A 92 -6.04 18.60 10.61
CA ALA A 92 -4.70 18.17 10.22
C ALA A 92 -4.48 18.20 8.70
N VAL A 93 -5.51 17.90 7.91
CA VAL A 93 -5.46 18.03 6.44
C VAL A 93 -5.28 19.49 6.03
N ARG A 94 -5.95 20.42 6.70
CA ARG A 94 -5.83 21.86 6.42
C ARG A 94 -4.42 22.36 6.76
N GLU A 95 -3.87 21.98 7.90
CA GLU A 95 -2.51 22.36 8.31
C GLU A 95 -1.44 21.87 7.32
N LEU A 96 -1.60 20.65 6.81
CA LEU A 96 -0.75 20.09 5.77
C LEU A 96 -0.94 20.81 4.42
N ALA A 97 -2.16 21.16 4.05
CA ALA A 97 -2.46 21.87 2.80
C ALA A 97 -1.92 23.31 2.81
N ASP A 98 -1.94 23.97 3.97
CA ASP A 98 -1.40 25.32 4.16
C ASP A 98 0.14 25.31 4.09
N THR A 99 0.79 24.28 4.65
CA THR A 99 2.25 24.13 4.64
C THR A 99 2.82 23.68 3.29
N TYR A 100 2.11 22.81 2.58
CA TYR A 100 2.50 22.29 1.27
C TYR A 100 1.55 22.83 0.18
N PRO A 101 1.67 24.11 -0.24
CA PRO A 101 0.67 24.82 -1.05
C PRO A 101 0.45 24.26 -2.46
N CYS A 102 1.23 23.27 -2.89
CA CYS A 102 1.02 22.53 -4.13
C CYS A 102 0.07 21.34 -3.92
N PHE A 103 -0.87 21.43 -2.97
CA PHE A 103 -1.89 20.41 -2.69
C PHE A 103 -3.07 20.44 -3.67
N ARG A 104 -3.11 21.40 -4.61
CA ARG A 104 -4.10 21.43 -5.70
C ARG A 104 -3.52 20.90 -7.03
N PRO A 105 -4.33 20.26 -7.90
CA PRO A 105 -3.86 19.72 -9.18
C PRO A 105 -3.58 20.76 -10.28
N THR A 106 -3.97 22.02 -10.10
CA THR A 106 -4.07 23.01 -11.21
C THR A 106 -3.15 24.22 -11.07
N SER A 107 -2.36 24.31 -10.01
CA SER A 107 -1.46 25.45 -9.80
C SER A 107 -0.04 24.94 -9.94
N ASN A 108 0.64 25.42 -11.00
CA ASN A 108 2.02 25.10 -11.31
C ASN A 108 2.90 25.28 -10.06
N CYS A 109 3.38 24.15 -9.55
CA CYS A 109 4.62 23.97 -8.82
C CYS A 109 5.38 22.88 -9.59
#